data_AF-A0A521BFM5-F1
#
_entry.id   AF-A0A521BFM5-F1
#
_cell.length_a   1.000
_cell.length_b   1.000
_cell.length_c   1.000
_cell.angle_alpha   90.00
_cell.angle_beta   90.00
_cell.angle_gamma   90.00
#
_symmetry.space_group_name_H-M   'P 1'
#
loop_
_entity.id
_entity.type
_entity.pdbx_description
1 polymer ?
#
loop_
_entity_poly.entity_id
_entity_poly.type
_entity_poly.pdbx_seq_one_letter_code
_entity_poly.pdbx_strand_id
1 'polypeptide(L)'
;MHFGALWAVLVLLFKLKKMIDIIKQILYSDLGTSFNNAALLVFRILLAVELFRVHGMKKFRVENGQKEHVPNPLHLPEKLNGLVATFSDTVIPFFIILGLGTRLAVLPTIGVTAIGYFVVHKNDSLEVRDVPYMYTLSLLLLLALGAGTYSLDYYLITFLNN
;
A
#
# COMPACT_ATOMS: atom_id res chain seq x y z
N MET A 1 -28.81 -38.27 9.65
CA MET A 1 -28.08 -37.10 10.21
C MET A 1 -26.80 -36.71 9.45
N HIS A 2 -26.35 -37.44 8.41
CA HIS A 2 -25.07 -37.15 7.73
C HIS A 2 -25.12 -36.17 6.53
N PHE A 3 -26.31 -35.85 6.00
CA PHE A 3 -26.42 -35.00 4.80
C PHE A 3 -26.07 -33.52 5.06
N GLY A 4 -26.36 -33.01 6.26
CA GLY A 4 -26.06 -31.62 6.64
C GLY A 4 -24.56 -31.33 6.76
N ALA A 5 -23.76 -32.30 7.22
CA ALA A 5 -22.31 -32.14 7.34
C ALA A 5 -21.62 -32.07 5.97
N LEU A 6 -22.01 -32.95 5.04
CA LEU A 6 -21.48 -32.95 3.67
C LEU A 6 -21.82 -31.64 2.94
N TRP A 7 -23.05 -31.15 3.09
CA TRP A 7 -23.48 -29.87 2.54
C TRP A 7 -22.69 -28.69 3.12
N ALA A 8 -22.46 -28.66 4.44
CA ALA A 8 -21.66 -27.63 5.08
C ALA A 8 -20.21 -27.61 4.57
N VAL A 9 -19.60 -28.79 4.35
CA VAL A 9 -18.26 -28.91 3.77
C VAL A 9 -18.23 -28.37 2.34
N LEU A 10 -19.21 -28.72 1.50
CA LEU A 10 -19.29 -28.21 0.11
C LEU A 10 -19.45 -26.69 0.05
N VAL A 11 -20.30 -26.11 0.92
CA VAL A 11 -20.46 -24.65 1.03
C VAL A 11 -19.15 -23.98 1.45
N LEU A 12 -18.43 -24.58 2.40
CA LEU A 12 -17.13 -24.06 2.85
C LEU A 12 -16.09 -24.10 1.73
N LEU A 13 -15.99 -25.21 1.01
CA LEU A 13 -15.07 -25.36 -0.13
C LEU A 13 -15.38 -24.35 -1.24
N PHE A 14 -16.66 -24.11 -1.55
CA PHE A 14 -17.08 -23.11 -2.51
C PHE A 14 -16.68 -21.69 -2.07
N LYS A 15 -16.92 -21.34 -0.81
CA LYS A 15 -16.50 -20.04 -0.24
C LYS A 15 -15.00 -19.87 -0.29
N LEU A 16 -14.24 -20.90 0.09
CA LEU A 16 -12.78 -20.88 0.08
C LEU A 16 -12.24 -20.68 -1.33
N LYS A 17 -12.76 -21.41 -2.32
CA LYS A 17 -12.36 -21.24 -3.73
C LYS A 17 -12.61 -19.81 -4.20
N LYS A 18 -13.79 -19.26 -3.93
CA LYS A 18 -14.12 -17.88 -4.28
C LYS A 18 -13.18 -16.87 -3.61
N MET A 19 -12.78 -17.08 -2.36
CA MET A 19 -11.82 -16.23 -1.67
C MET A 19 -10.44 -16.29 -2.33
N ILE A 20 -9.97 -17.48 -2.68
CA ILE A 20 -8.68 -17.67 -3.37
C ILE A 20 -8.69 -16.96 -4.73
N ASP A 21 -9.79 -17.04 -5.48
CA ASP A 21 -9.91 -16.36 -6.77
C ASP A 21 -9.81 -14.83 -6.62
N ILE A 22 -10.43 -14.26 -5.59
CA ILE A 22 -10.32 -12.82 -5.28
C ILE A 22 -8.88 -12.45 -4.90
N ILE A 23 -8.22 -13.27 -4.07
CA ILE A 23 -6.82 -13.03 -3.69
C ILE A 23 -5.93 -13.04 -4.93
N LYS A 24 -6.11 -14.01 -5.84
CA LYS A 24 -5.38 -14.07 -7.10
C LYS A 24 -5.62 -12.83 -7.95
N GLN A 25 -6.85 -12.34 -8.05
CA GLN A 25 -7.16 -11.11 -8.79
C GLN A 25 -6.49 -9.87 -8.20
N ILE A 26 -6.40 -9.77 -6.86
CA ILE A 26 -5.78 -8.63 -6.19
C ILE A 26 -4.25 -8.65 -6.35
N LEU A 27 -3.64 -9.83 -6.18
CA LEU A 27 -2.19 -9.96 -6.20
C LEU A 27 -1.61 -10.03 -7.61
N TYR A 28 -2.33 -10.60 -8.59
CA TYR A 28 -1.81 -10.84 -9.92
C TYR A 28 -1.56 -9.55 -10.68
N SER A 29 -0.36 -9.45 -11.25
CA SER A 29 0.06 -8.31 -12.04
C SER A 29 1.21 -8.74 -12.96
N ASP A 30 1.02 -8.55 -14.26
CA ASP A 30 2.05 -8.73 -15.29
C ASP A 30 1.91 -7.63 -16.33
N LEU A 31 2.99 -6.87 -16.53
CA LEU A 31 3.05 -5.76 -17.50
C LEU A 31 3.53 -6.21 -18.89
N GLY A 32 3.50 -7.52 -19.16
CA GLY A 32 3.69 -8.15 -20.46
C GLY A 32 5.14 -8.43 -20.83
N THR A 33 6.02 -7.43 -20.74
CA THR A 33 7.45 -7.61 -21.04
C THR A 33 8.29 -7.61 -19.76
N SER A 34 9.43 -8.30 -19.79
CA SER A 34 10.41 -8.25 -18.70
C SER A 34 10.91 -6.82 -18.44
N PHE A 35 11.05 -6.01 -19.48
CA PHE A 35 11.42 -4.60 -19.36
C PHE A 35 10.38 -3.79 -18.58
N ASN A 36 9.09 -3.91 -18.91
CA ASN A 36 8.04 -3.17 -18.20
C ASN A 36 7.95 -3.59 -16.73
N ASN A 37 8.08 -4.89 -16.45
CA ASN A 37 8.09 -5.41 -15.08
C ASN A 37 9.34 -4.94 -14.31
N ALA A 38 10.52 -4.87 -14.95
CA ALA A 38 11.74 -4.29 -14.36
C ALA A 38 11.58 -2.78 -14.09
N ALA A 39 11.04 -2.04 -15.04
CA ALA A 39 10.79 -0.60 -14.89
C ALA A 39 9.84 -0.32 -13.72
N LEU A 40 8.78 -1.14 -13.56
CA LEU A 40 7.87 -1.02 -12.42
C LEU A 40 8.55 -1.37 -11.10
N LEU A 41 9.43 -2.39 -11.05
CA LEU A 41 10.23 -2.69 -9.86
C LEU A 41 11.11 -1.50 -9.47
N VAL A 42 11.84 -0.92 -10.42
CA VAL A 42 12.68 0.26 -10.18
C VAL A 42 11.83 1.43 -9.69
N PHE A 43 10.69 1.69 -10.33
CA PHE A 43 9.76 2.73 -9.89
C PHE A 43 9.28 2.52 -8.45
N ARG A 44 8.86 1.30 -8.09
CA ARG A 44 8.45 0.94 -6.72
C ARG A 44 9.56 1.19 -5.71
N ILE A 45 10.79 0.76 -6.02
CA ILE A 45 11.94 0.96 -5.13
C ILE A 45 12.23 2.43 -4.93
N LEU A 46 12.36 3.21 -6.01
CA LEU A 46 12.70 4.63 -5.91
C LEU A 46 11.62 5.43 -5.16
N LEU A 47 10.34 5.21 -5.48
CA LEU A 47 9.22 5.87 -4.81
C LEU A 47 9.20 5.54 -3.31
N ALA A 48 9.34 4.26 -2.95
CA ALA A 48 9.27 3.81 -1.57
C ALA A 48 10.51 4.24 -0.76
N VAL A 49 11.69 4.23 -1.36
CA VAL A 49 12.92 4.72 -0.71
C VAL A 49 12.78 6.20 -0.38
N GLU A 50 12.29 7.02 -1.31
CA GLU A 50 12.11 8.45 -1.05
C GLU A 50 11.05 8.69 0.03
N LEU A 51 9.91 7.99 -0.05
CA LEU A 51 8.86 8.05 0.97
C LEU A 51 9.40 7.71 2.37
N PHE A 52 10.11 6.59 2.50
CA PHE A 52 10.68 6.16 3.78
C PHE A 52 11.77 7.13 4.26
N ARG A 53 12.67 7.57 3.36
CA ARG A 53 13.78 8.45 3.71
C ARG A 53 13.30 9.80 4.24
N VAL A 54 12.28 10.39 3.60
CA VAL A 54 11.82 11.75 3.91
C VAL A 54 10.77 11.74 5.02
N HIS A 55 9.80 10.83 4.97
CA HIS A 55 8.69 10.80 5.92
C HIS A 55 8.88 9.74 7.01
N GLY A 56 9.28 8.53 6.64
CA GLY A 56 9.50 7.43 7.59
C GLY A 56 10.59 7.73 8.62
N MET A 57 11.75 8.24 8.18
CA MET A 57 12.88 8.50 9.05
C MET A 57 12.63 9.59 10.09
N LYS A 58 11.69 10.51 9.85
CA LYS A 58 11.29 11.54 10.83
C LYS A 58 10.68 10.92 12.09
N LYS A 59 9.99 9.78 11.96
CA LYS A 59 9.39 9.04 13.08
C LYS A 59 10.41 8.52 14.09
N PHE A 60 11.68 8.36 13.68
CA PHE A 60 12.76 7.85 14.52
C PHE A 60 13.69 8.93 15.06
N ARG A 61 13.44 10.21 14.74
CA ARG A 61 14.31 11.33 15.11
C ARG A 61 13.58 12.30 16.03
N VAL A 62 14.38 13.07 16.75
CA VAL A 62 13.93 14.20 17.57
C VAL A 62 14.57 15.44 16.99
N GLU A 63 13.75 16.42 16.62
CA GLU A 63 14.20 17.69 16.07
C GLU A 63 13.85 18.80 17.06
N ASN A 64 14.83 19.62 17.44
CA ASN A 64 14.67 20.69 18.43
C ASN A 64 14.05 20.23 19.77
N GLY A 65 14.39 19.01 20.20
CA GLY A 65 13.86 18.43 21.44
C GLY A 65 12.42 17.92 21.37
N GLN A 66 11.79 17.96 20.19
CA GLN A 66 10.42 17.48 19.98
C GLN A 66 10.38 16.33 18.97
N LYS A 67 9.45 15.39 19.19
CA LYS A 67 9.12 14.38 18.19
C LYS A 67 8.31 15.04 17.08
N GLU A 68 8.34 14.43 15.90
CA GLU A 68 7.51 14.87 14.78
C GLU A 68 6.03 14.97 15.19
N HIS A 69 5.42 16.11 14.91
CA HIS A 69 3.99 16.30 15.07
C HIS A 69 3.26 15.87 13.79
N VAL A 70 2.33 14.93 13.91
CA VAL A 70 1.51 14.46 12.79
C VAL A 70 0.22 15.28 12.74
N PRO A 71 -0.06 16.02 11.64
CA PRO A 71 -1.33 16.71 11.48
C PRO A 71 -2.53 15.76 11.66
N ASN A 72 -3.59 16.23 12.32
CA ASN A 72 -4.81 15.45 12.57
C ASN A 72 -6.08 16.20 12.08
N PRO A 73 -6.19 16.49 10.78
CA PRO A 73 -7.28 17.30 10.24
C PRO A 73 -8.66 16.62 10.32
N LEU A 74 -8.68 15.30 10.50
CA LEU A 74 -9.90 14.50 10.64
C LEU A 74 -10.36 14.35 12.10
N HIS A 75 -9.64 14.95 13.05
CA HIS A 75 -9.94 14.85 14.49
C HIS A 75 -10.09 13.40 14.98
N LEU A 76 -9.27 12.50 14.45
CA LEU A 76 -9.23 11.10 14.89
C LEU A 76 -8.64 11.01 16.31
N PRO A 77 -8.90 9.91 17.04
CA PRO A 77 -8.16 9.64 18.27
C PRO A 77 -6.64 9.69 18.00
N GLU A 78 -5.89 10.42 18.83
CA GLU A 78 -4.47 10.74 18.57
C GLU A 78 -3.61 9.49 18.33
N LYS A 79 -3.86 8.42 19.09
CA LYS A 79 -3.19 7.13 18.91
C LYS A 79 -3.45 6.51 17.53
N LEU A 80 -4.67 6.64 17.02
CA LEU A 80 -5.05 6.11 15.71
C LEU A 80 -4.41 6.94 14.59
N ASN A 81 -4.46 8.27 14.70
CA ASN A 81 -3.81 9.17 13.73
C ASN A 81 -2.31 8.89 13.63
N GLY A 82 -1.63 8.84 14.79
CA GLY A 82 -0.21 8.54 14.86
C GLY A 82 0.14 7.14 14.33
N LEU A 83 -0.68 6.12 14.62
CA LEU A 83 -0.48 4.76 14.12
C LEU A 83 -0.58 4.71 12.59
N VAL A 84 -1.62 5.28 12.00
CA VAL A 84 -1.84 5.25 10.54
C VAL A 84 -0.72 6.00 9.83
N ALA A 85 -0.36 7.20 10.28
CA ALA A 85 0.72 7.98 9.68
C ALA A 85 2.07 7.26 9.80
N THR A 86 2.42 6.76 11.00
CA THR A 86 3.69 6.05 11.20
C THR A 86 3.75 4.79 10.36
N PHE A 87 2.68 3.98 10.32
CA PHE A 87 2.65 2.75 9.54
C PHE A 87 2.77 3.02 8.04
N SER A 88 2.08 4.06 7.54
CA SER A 88 2.10 4.47 6.12
C SER A 88 3.49 4.95 5.67
N ASP A 89 4.23 5.63 6.56
CA ASP A 89 5.53 6.21 6.24
C ASP A 89 6.70 5.26 6.51
N THR A 90 6.51 4.25 7.38
CA THR A 90 7.60 3.35 7.82
C THR A 90 7.47 1.93 7.30
N VAL A 91 6.30 1.28 7.42
CA VAL A 91 6.16 -0.15 7.09
C VAL A 91 5.73 -0.35 5.63
N ILE A 92 4.76 0.44 5.15
CA ILE A 92 4.25 0.34 3.78
C ILE A 92 5.34 0.49 2.71
N PRO A 93 6.35 1.38 2.83
CA PRO A 93 7.44 1.45 1.86
C PRO A 93 8.15 0.11 1.64
N PHE A 94 8.38 -0.67 2.71
CA PHE A 94 9.00 -1.99 2.57
C PHE A 94 8.08 -2.96 1.83
N PHE A 95 6.76 -2.90 2.07
CA PHE A 95 5.80 -3.75 1.35
C PHE A 95 5.75 -3.37 -0.14
N ILE A 96 5.85 -2.09 -0.48
CA ILE A 96 5.95 -1.61 -1.87
C ILE A 96 7.23 -2.14 -2.54
N ILE A 97 8.38 -2.04 -1.87
CA ILE A 97 9.69 -2.52 -2.36
C ILE A 97 9.61 -4.02 -2.67
N LEU A 98 9.13 -4.82 -1.71
CA LEU A 98 9.02 -6.26 -1.86
C LEU A 98 7.91 -6.66 -2.86
N GLY A 99 6.96 -5.76 -3.11
CA GLY A 99 5.75 -6.06 -3.85
C GLY A 99 4.91 -7.09 -3.12
N LEU A 100 4.61 -6.84 -1.85
CA LEU A 100 3.82 -7.70 -0.98
C LEU A 100 2.46 -7.05 -0.67
N GLY A 101 1.38 -7.69 -1.10
CA GLY A 101 0.03 -7.17 -1.01
C GLY A 101 -0.12 -5.80 -1.66
N THR A 102 0.62 -5.50 -2.73
CA THR A 102 0.94 -4.12 -3.16
C THR A 102 -0.30 -3.24 -3.28
N ARG A 103 -1.37 -3.73 -3.93
CA ARG A 103 -2.62 -2.97 -4.10
C ARG A 103 -3.28 -2.60 -2.77
N LEU A 104 -3.22 -3.49 -1.78
CA LEU A 104 -3.79 -3.24 -0.45
C LEU A 104 -2.82 -2.42 0.41
N ALA A 105 -1.53 -2.69 0.31
CA ALA A 105 -0.47 -2.04 1.08
C ALA A 105 -0.41 -0.53 0.81
N VAL A 106 -0.65 -0.08 -0.43
CA VAL A 106 -0.60 1.36 -0.75
C VAL A 106 -1.76 2.17 -0.20
N LEU A 107 -2.89 1.55 0.19
CA LEU A 107 -4.11 2.27 0.57
C LEU A 107 -3.94 3.24 1.75
N PRO A 108 -3.26 2.87 2.87
CA PRO A 108 -3.02 3.80 3.97
C PRO A 108 -2.21 5.02 3.53
N THR A 109 -1.13 4.81 2.77
CA THR A 109 -0.27 5.89 2.26
C THR A 109 -0.98 6.78 1.24
N ILE A 110 -1.85 6.22 0.38
CA ILE A 110 -2.75 7.02 -0.47
C ILE A 110 -3.62 7.92 0.40
N GLY A 111 -4.21 7.38 1.47
CA GLY A 111 -5.02 8.16 2.40
C GLY A 111 -4.26 9.33 3.03
N VAL A 112 -3.07 9.06 3.60
CA VAL A 112 -2.22 10.09 4.23
C VAL A 112 -1.82 11.18 3.23
N THR A 113 -1.33 10.78 2.04
CA THR A 113 -0.86 11.74 1.03
C THR A 113 -2.01 12.54 0.40
N ALA A 114 -3.16 11.91 0.15
CA ALA A 114 -4.34 12.58 -0.39
C ALA A 114 -4.93 13.56 0.63
N ILE A 115 -5.02 13.19 1.91
CA ILE A 115 -5.43 14.11 2.99
C ILE A 115 -4.43 15.27 3.09
N GLY A 116 -3.13 14.98 2.98
CA GLY A 116 -2.07 16.00 2.90
C GLY A 116 -2.37 17.04 1.81
N TYR A 117 -2.64 16.59 0.58
CA TYR A 117 -2.92 17.47 -0.55
C TYR A 117 -4.25 18.22 -0.44
N PHE A 118 -5.36 17.49 -0.23
CA PHE A 118 -6.72 18.06 -0.33
C PHE A 118 -7.21 18.76 0.94
N VAL A 119 -6.62 18.46 2.10
CA VAL A 119 -7.13 18.94 3.40
C VAL A 119 -6.09 19.77 4.13
N VAL A 120 -4.89 19.23 4.37
CA VAL A 120 -3.83 19.92 5.13
C VAL A 120 -3.31 21.12 4.37
N HIS A 121 -2.93 20.93 3.10
CA HIS A 121 -2.33 21.96 2.25
C HIS A 121 -3.35 22.61 1.28
N LYS A 122 -4.65 22.56 1.60
CA LYS A 122 -5.71 23.02 0.69
C LYS A 122 -5.61 24.52 0.33
N ASN A 123 -5.08 25.32 1.26
CA ASN A 123 -4.93 26.78 1.13
C ASN A 123 -3.50 27.19 0.73
N ASP A 124 -2.57 26.24 0.65
CA ASP A 124 -1.21 26.51 0.22
C ASP A 124 -1.14 26.62 -1.30
N SER A 125 -0.07 27.26 -1.80
CA SER A 125 0.17 27.36 -3.23
C SER A 125 0.44 25.99 -3.86
N LEU A 126 0.24 25.85 -5.18
CA LEU A 126 0.42 24.57 -5.87
C LEU A 126 1.85 24.03 -5.72
N GLU A 127 2.84 24.92 -5.65
CA GLU A 127 4.25 24.60 -5.47
C GLU A 127 4.57 24.01 -4.10
N VAL A 128 3.75 24.27 -3.08
CA VAL A 128 3.95 23.72 -1.72
C VAL A 128 3.34 22.33 -1.60
N ARG A 129 2.22 22.08 -2.29
CA ARG A 129 1.44 20.84 -2.17
C ARG A 129 1.66 19.86 -3.31
N ASP A 130 2.54 20.15 -4.26
CA ASP A 130 2.84 19.25 -5.38
C ASP A 130 3.41 17.90 -4.91
N VAL A 131 4.21 17.87 -3.85
CA VAL A 131 4.82 16.65 -3.31
C VAL A 131 3.77 15.61 -2.88
N PRO A 132 2.82 15.90 -1.95
CA PRO A 132 1.79 14.93 -1.60
C PRO A 132 0.93 14.53 -2.80
N TYR A 133 0.68 15.44 -3.75
CA TYR A 133 -0.01 15.12 -5.00
C TYR A 133 0.73 14.08 -5.84
N MET A 134 2.03 14.26 -6.05
CA MET A 134 2.85 13.33 -6.84
C MET A 134 2.98 11.96 -6.19
N TYR A 135 3.06 11.90 -4.84
CA TYR A 135 2.96 10.63 -4.13
C TYR A 135 1.61 9.97 -4.32
N THR A 136 0.51 10.69 -4.14
CA THR A 136 -0.84 10.14 -4.35
C THR A 136 -0.99 9.60 -5.77
N LEU A 137 -0.58 10.35 -6.79
CA LEU A 137 -0.64 9.93 -8.19
C LEU A 137 0.17 8.66 -8.45
N SER A 138 1.40 8.62 -7.93
CA SER A 138 2.31 7.47 -8.06
C SER A 138 1.78 6.23 -7.37
N LEU A 139 1.18 6.38 -6.18
CA LEU A 139 0.58 5.28 -5.43
C LEU A 139 -0.73 4.80 -6.07
N LEU A 140 -1.52 5.69 -6.69
CA LEU A 140 -2.68 5.30 -7.49
C LEU A 140 -2.28 4.50 -8.73
N LEU A 141 -1.15 4.84 -9.36
CA LEU A 141 -0.57 4.03 -10.44
C LEU A 141 -0.22 2.62 -9.95
N LEU A 142 0.42 2.50 -8.78
CA LEU A 142 0.70 1.19 -8.17
C LEU A 142 -0.58 0.44 -7.77
N LEU A 143 -1.58 1.15 -7.27
CA LEU A 143 -2.90 0.58 -6.96
C LEU A 143 -3.55 0.00 -8.21
N ALA A 144 -3.38 0.63 -9.38
CA ALA A 144 -3.97 0.23 -10.65
C ALA A 144 -3.19 -0.87 -11.37
N LEU A 145 -1.85 -0.81 -11.38
CA LEU A 145 -1.00 -1.78 -12.07
C LEU A 145 -0.71 -3.02 -11.21
N GLY A 146 -0.61 -2.86 -9.89
CA GLY A 146 -0.13 -3.90 -8.98
C GLY A 146 1.39 -3.94 -8.88
N ALA A 147 1.95 -5.11 -8.58
CA ALA A 147 3.37 -5.28 -8.26
C ALA A 147 4.27 -5.63 -9.46
N GLY A 148 3.69 -6.12 -10.57
CA GLY A 148 4.42 -6.78 -11.64
C GLY A 148 5.00 -8.15 -11.24
N THR A 149 5.67 -8.81 -12.17
CA THR A 149 6.18 -10.18 -11.98
C THR A 149 7.42 -10.28 -11.09
N TYR A 150 8.18 -9.19 -10.92
CA TYR A 150 9.30 -9.11 -9.97
C TYR A 150 8.82 -8.68 -8.57
N SER A 151 8.00 -9.52 -7.93
CA SER A 151 7.37 -9.22 -6.65
C SER A 151 7.08 -10.48 -5.82
N LEU A 152 6.94 -10.33 -4.51
CA LEU A 152 6.44 -11.41 -3.64
C LEU A 152 5.01 -11.81 -3.98
N ASP A 153 4.17 -10.87 -4.43
CA ASP A 153 2.82 -11.14 -4.92
C ASP A 153 2.81 -12.19 -6.03
N TYR A 154 3.73 -12.05 -7.01
CA TYR A 154 3.87 -13.03 -8.10
C TYR A 154 4.24 -14.42 -7.58
N TYR A 155 5.25 -14.52 -6.70
CA TYR A 155 5.67 -15.80 -6.13
C TYR A 155 4.56 -16.47 -5.31
N LEU A 156 3.79 -15.71 -4.54
CA LEU A 156 2.66 -16.22 -3.77
C LEU A 156 1.58 -16.81 -4.69
N ILE A 157 1.29 -16.17 -5.82
CA ILE A 157 0.30 -16.69 -6.78
C ILE A 157 0.80 -17.96 -7.45
N THR A 158 2.07 -18.00 -7.86
CA THR A 158 2.66 -19.21 -8.44
C THR A 158 2.57 -20.37 -7.46
N PHE A 159 2.85 -20.12 -6.17
CA PHE A 159 2.68 -21.13 -5.13
C PHE A 159 1.23 -21.58 -4.95
N LEU A 160 0.25 -20.67 -4.98
CA LEU A 160 -1.19 -20.99 -4.88
C LEU A 160 -1.79 -21.66 -6.14
N ASN A 161 -1.01 -21.76 -7.22
CA ASN A 161 -1.41 -22.41 -8.47
C ASN A 161 -0.82 -23.82 -8.61
N ASN A 162 0.20 -24.17 -7.80
CA ASN A 162 0.80 -25.50 -7.73
C ASN A 162 0.09 -26.37 -6.68
#